data_AF-A0A8J7QUG2-F1
#
_entry.id   AF-A0A8J7QUG2-F1
#
_cell.length_a   1.000
_cell.length_b   1.000
_cell.length_c   1.000
_cell.angle_alpha   90.00
_cell.angle_beta   90.00
_cell.angle_gamma   90.00
#
_symmetry.space_group_name_H-M   'P 1'
#
loop_
_entity.id
_entity.type
_entity.pdbx_description
1 polymer ?
#
loop_
_entity_poly.entity_id
_entity_poly.type
_entity_poly.pdbx_seq_one_letter_code
_entity_poly.pdbx_strand_id
1 'polypeptide(L)'
;MSLEDKNSKSKEKVGIPGLTVVSVMAVLFGLITLSPAIIYLYLAVGSLGGTERFIPVFVTLLLFTEVGRIVRRYVTTQEAYVIYFMLEIFALWLASGGLFGGFIINYYYRNAPYTVMYGIASKLPYWFSPPLN
;
A
#
# COMPACT_ATOMS: atom_id res chain seq x y z
N MET A 1 -24.09 -9.28 -43.12
CA MET A 1 -23.24 -9.21 -41.90
C MET A 1 -24.17 -8.92 -40.73
N SER A 2 -24.55 -9.96 -39.99
CA SER A 2 -25.63 -9.94 -38.98
C SER A 2 -25.29 -8.99 -37.82
N LEU A 3 -26.30 -8.35 -37.24
CA LEU A 3 -26.18 -7.47 -36.07
C LEU A 3 -25.58 -8.20 -34.85
N GLU A 4 -25.59 -9.53 -34.85
CA GLU A 4 -24.95 -10.38 -33.84
C GLU A 4 -23.42 -10.32 -33.88
N ASP A 5 -22.80 -10.17 -35.06
CA ASP A 5 -21.35 -10.09 -35.19
C ASP A 5 -20.78 -8.77 -34.64
N LYS A 6 -21.55 -7.68 -34.68
CA LYS A 6 -21.16 -6.41 -34.03
C LYS A 6 -21.22 -6.51 -32.51
N ASN A 7 -22.13 -7.32 -31.97
CA ASN A 7 -22.30 -7.51 -30.52
C ASN A 7 -21.30 -8.52 -29.93
N SER A 8 -20.75 -9.40 -30.77
CA SER A 8 -19.65 -10.31 -30.41
C SER A 8 -18.34 -9.54 -30.18
N LYS A 9 -17.98 -8.62 -31.09
CA LYS A 9 -16.74 -7.84 -30.99
C LYS A 9 -16.72 -6.77 -29.88
N SER A 10 -17.87 -6.32 -29.39
CA SER A 10 -17.94 -5.36 -28.27
C SER A 10 -17.78 -6.01 -26.90
N LYS A 11 -18.02 -7.33 -26.79
CA LYS A 11 -17.86 -8.11 -25.56
C LYS A 11 -16.41 -8.53 -25.27
N GLU A 12 -15.47 -8.30 -26.18
CA GLU A 12 -14.11 -8.85 -26.10
C GLU A 12 -13.11 -7.99 -25.30
N LYS A 13 -13.57 -6.92 -24.62
CA LYS A 13 -12.75 -6.23 -23.61
C LYS A 13 -13.45 -6.23 -22.26
N VAL A 14 -13.72 -7.42 -21.73
CA VAL A 14 -13.97 -7.56 -20.29
C VAL A 14 -12.64 -7.39 -19.56
N GLY A 15 -12.11 -6.17 -19.54
CA GLY A 15 -11.09 -5.78 -18.58
C GLY A 15 -11.67 -5.83 -17.17
N ILE A 16 -10.85 -6.07 -16.15
CA ILE A 16 -11.30 -6.10 -14.76
C ILE A 16 -11.97 -4.74 -14.46
N PRO A 17 -13.26 -4.70 -14.10
CA PRO A 17 -13.97 -3.46 -13.83
C PRO A 17 -13.26 -2.71 -12.68
N GLY A 18 -12.85 -1.46 -12.96
CA GLY A 18 -12.13 -0.61 -11.99
C GLY A 18 -10.61 -0.63 -12.09
N LEU A 19 -9.99 -1.60 -12.77
CA LEU A 19 -8.55 -1.57 -13.04
C LEU A 19 -8.30 -0.79 -14.34
N THR A 20 -8.10 0.51 -14.21
CA THR A 20 -7.80 1.41 -15.31
C THR A 20 -6.46 2.07 -15.08
N VAL A 21 -5.90 2.68 -16.14
CA VAL A 21 -4.67 3.48 -15.99
C VAL A 21 -4.85 4.59 -14.96
N VAL A 22 -6.06 5.13 -14.80
CA VAL A 22 -6.33 6.19 -13.81
C VAL A 22 -6.30 5.65 -12.39
N SER A 23 -6.91 4.48 -12.11
CA SER A 23 -6.85 3.91 -10.77
C SER A 23 -5.44 3.47 -10.39
N VAL A 24 -4.67 2.92 -11.34
CA VAL A 24 -3.25 2.59 -11.12
C VAL A 24 -2.41 3.84 -10.83
N MET A 25 -2.57 4.90 -11.63
CA MET A 25 -1.84 6.16 -11.41
C MET A 25 -2.23 6.83 -10.10
N ALA A 26 -3.49 6.77 -9.70
CA ALA A 26 -3.95 7.27 -8.41
C ALA A 26 -3.28 6.51 -7.26
N VAL A 27 -3.27 5.18 -7.30
CA VAL A 27 -2.60 4.37 -6.28
C VAL A 27 -1.11 4.68 -6.22
N LEU A 28 -0.42 4.71 -7.36
CA LEU A 28 1.02 5.02 -7.40
C LEU A 28 1.32 6.42 -6.87
N PHE A 29 0.50 7.41 -7.24
CA PHE A 29 0.61 8.75 -6.70
C PHE A 29 0.51 8.73 -5.17
N GLY A 30 -0.58 8.18 -4.63
CA GLY A 30 -0.80 8.15 -3.18
C GLY A 30 0.29 7.38 -2.44
N LEU A 31 0.81 6.28 -3.00
CA LEU A 31 1.92 5.55 -2.41
C LEU A 31 3.22 6.37 -2.42
N ILE A 32 3.55 7.08 -3.48
CA ILE A 32 4.83 7.80 -3.54
C ILE A 32 4.80 9.07 -2.68
N THR A 33 3.70 9.84 -2.72
CA THR A 33 3.62 11.11 -1.98
C THR A 33 3.21 10.94 -0.52
N LEU A 34 2.31 10.01 -0.21
CA LEU A 34 1.72 9.91 1.14
C LEU A 34 2.39 8.84 2.02
N SER A 35 3.10 7.87 1.44
CA SER A 35 3.85 6.88 2.24
C SER A 35 4.87 7.52 3.19
N PRO A 36 5.76 8.45 2.79
CA PRO A 36 6.72 9.03 3.75
C PRO A 36 6.03 9.76 4.90
N ALA A 37 4.89 10.41 4.64
CA ALA A 37 4.10 11.08 5.67
C ALA A 37 3.47 10.08 6.66
N ILE A 38 2.94 8.95 6.15
CA ILE A 38 2.34 7.90 6.98
C ILE A 38 3.40 7.12 7.76
N ILE A 39 4.57 6.84 7.17
CA ILE A 39 5.71 6.24 7.87
C ILE A 39 6.13 7.14 9.03
N TYR A 40 6.29 8.44 8.78
CA TYR A 40 6.62 9.40 9.85
C TYR A 40 5.56 9.38 10.96
N LEU A 41 4.28 9.44 10.60
CA LEU A 41 3.20 9.45 11.58
C LEU A 41 3.18 8.16 12.41
N TYR A 42 3.39 7.00 11.77
CA TYR A 42 3.49 5.70 12.44
C TYR A 42 4.65 5.66 13.45
N LEU A 43 5.82 6.22 13.08
CA LEU A 43 6.97 6.27 13.98
C LEU A 43 6.80 7.28 15.12
N ALA A 44 6.11 8.40 14.87
CA ALA A 44 5.92 9.47 15.84
C ALA A 44 4.83 9.16 16.88
N VAL A 45 3.70 8.58 16.42
CA VAL A 45 2.51 8.35 17.25
C VAL A 45 2.40 6.87 17.67
N GLY A 46 3.05 5.97 16.93
CA GLY A 46 2.93 4.53 17.11
C GLY A 46 1.84 3.92 16.22
N SER A 47 1.20 2.86 16.70
CA SER A 47 0.23 2.08 15.91
C SER A 47 -0.94 2.93 15.40
N LEU A 48 -1.09 3.01 14.07
CA LEU A 48 -2.16 3.72 13.38
C LEU A 48 -3.44 2.87 13.34
N GLY A 49 -4.13 2.74 14.47
CA GLY A 49 -5.38 1.98 14.60
C GLY A 49 -6.66 2.77 14.30
N GLY A 50 -6.58 4.11 14.31
CA GLY A 50 -7.72 5.01 14.19
C GLY A 50 -8.07 5.39 12.76
N THR A 51 -8.57 6.61 12.59
CA THR A 51 -8.97 7.20 11.30
C THR A 51 -7.78 7.70 10.49
N GLU A 52 -6.61 7.83 11.10
CA GLU A 52 -5.40 8.38 10.49
C GLU A 52 -4.91 7.51 9.31
N ARG A 53 -5.18 6.20 9.36
CA ARG A 53 -4.83 5.27 8.29
C ARG A 53 -5.52 5.57 6.95
N PHE A 54 -6.64 6.28 6.97
CA PHE A 54 -7.41 6.58 5.77
C PHE A 54 -7.00 7.89 5.10
N ILE A 55 -6.07 8.65 5.69
CA ILE A 55 -5.56 9.89 5.11
C ILE A 55 -5.07 9.69 3.67
N PRO A 56 -4.29 8.64 3.33
CA PRO A 56 -3.80 8.43 1.98
C PRO A 56 -4.92 8.24 0.96
N VAL A 57 -5.96 7.53 1.39
CA VAL A 57 -7.13 7.21 0.58
C VAL A 57 -7.91 8.48 0.27
N PHE A 58 -8.32 9.23 1.28
CA PHE A 58 -9.16 10.41 1.09
C PHE A 58 -8.44 11.52 0.32
N VAL A 59 -7.18 11.78 0.65
CA VAL A 59 -6.39 12.83 -0.04
C VAL A 59 -6.23 12.48 -1.51
N THR A 60 -5.87 11.24 -1.83
CA THR A 60 -5.68 10.82 -3.22
C THR A 60 -6.99 10.81 -4.00
N LEU A 61 -8.06 10.27 -3.41
CA LEU A 61 -9.35 10.12 -4.09
C LEU A 61 -10.02 11.47 -4.32
N LEU A 62 -9.95 12.40 -3.37
CA LEU A 62 -10.40 13.78 -3.56
C LEU A 62 -9.60 14.48 -4.66
N LEU A 63 -8.27 14.37 -4.64
CA LEU A 63 -7.43 14.97 -5.67
C LEU A 63 -7.78 14.44 -7.07
N PHE A 64 -7.88 13.11 -7.23
CA PHE A 64 -8.19 12.51 -8.52
C PHE A 64 -9.61 12.78 -8.99
N THR A 65 -10.55 12.98 -8.06
CA THR A 65 -11.92 13.39 -8.39
C THR A 65 -11.95 14.84 -8.88
N GLU A 66 -11.21 15.76 -8.27
CA GLU A 66 -11.10 17.14 -8.72
C GLU A 66 -10.33 17.27 -10.04
N VAL A 67 -9.21 16.56 -10.19
CA VAL A 67 -8.50 16.48 -11.48
C VAL A 67 -9.41 15.88 -12.55
N GLY A 68 -10.17 14.84 -12.21
CA GLY A 68 -11.16 14.24 -13.10
C GLY A 68 -12.24 15.22 -13.54
N ARG A 69 -12.71 16.10 -12.64
CA ARG A 69 -13.67 17.18 -12.96
C ARG A 69 -13.09 18.15 -13.99
N ILE A 70 -11.82 18.54 -13.85
CA ILE A 70 -11.12 19.44 -14.79
C ILE A 70 -10.98 18.77 -16.16
N VAL A 71 -10.59 17.49 -16.19
CA VAL A 71 -10.37 16.71 -17.43
C VAL A 71 -11.69 16.18 -18.02
N ARG A 72 -12.84 16.48 -17.40
CA ARG A 72 -14.18 15.97 -17.76
C ARG A 72 -14.27 14.44 -17.79
N ARG A 73 -13.45 13.75 -17.00
CA ARG A 73 -13.50 12.30 -16.79
C ARG A 73 -13.63 12.01 -15.31
N TYR A 74 -14.80 11.55 -14.90
CA TYR A 74 -15.04 11.18 -13.50
C TYR A 74 -14.42 9.83 -13.16
N VAL A 75 -13.97 9.71 -11.92
CA VAL A 75 -13.57 8.44 -11.32
C VAL A 75 -14.83 7.62 -11.08
N THR A 76 -14.90 6.43 -11.67
CA THR A 76 -16.03 5.51 -11.49
C THR A 76 -16.01 4.90 -10.08
N THR A 77 -17.15 4.43 -9.59
CA THR A 77 -17.23 3.76 -8.29
C THR A 77 -16.28 2.55 -8.18
N GLN A 78 -16.05 1.85 -9.29
CA GLN A 78 -15.14 0.70 -9.34
C GLN A 78 -13.67 1.14 -9.25
N GLU A 79 -13.28 2.21 -9.96
CA GLU A 79 -11.94 2.80 -9.83
C GLU A 79 -11.71 3.34 -8.41
N ALA A 80 -12.70 4.01 -7.83
CA ALA A 80 -12.66 4.52 -6.46
C ALA A 80 -12.47 3.38 -5.44
N TYR A 81 -13.16 2.25 -5.63
CA TYR A 81 -13.00 1.07 -4.78
C TYR A 81 -11.58 0.51 -4.86
N VAL A 82 -11.02 0.38 -6.08
CA VAL A 82 -9.63 -0.08 -6.25
C VAL A 82 -8.65 0.87 -5.55
N ILE A 83 -8.81 2.18 -5.73
CA ILE A 83 -7.97 3.19 -5.09
C ILE A 83 -8.05 3.06 -3.57
N TYR A 84 -9.27 2.95 -3.03
CA TYR A 84 -9.53 2.83 -1.59
C TYR A 84 -8.79 1.64 -0.99
N PHE A 85 -9.05 0.42 -1.49
CA PHE A 85 -8.50 -0.79 -0.88
C PHE A 85 -7.00 -0.92 -1.09
N MET A 86 -6.49 -0.53 -2.26
CA MET A 86 -5.05 -0.61 -2.53
C MET A 86 -4.27 0.36 -1.65
N LEU A 87 -4.71 1.62 -1.56
CA LEU A 87 -4.00 2.59 -0.71
C LEU A 87 -4.09 2.23 0.77
N GLU A 88 -5.23 1.75 1.25
CA GLU A 88 -5.36 1.32 2.65
C GLU A 88 -4.36 0.21 2.98
N ILE A 89 -4.32 -0.86 2.17
CA ILE A 89 -3.47 -2.03 2.41
C ILE A 89 -1.99 -1.64 2.31
N PHE A 90 -1.59 -1.00 1.21
CA PHE A 90 -0.17 -0.76 0.94
C PHE A 90 0.42 0.35 1.80
N ALA A 91 -0.34 1.42 2.11
CA ALA A 91 0.18 2.50 2.96
C ALA A 91 0.43 2.01 4.40
N LEU A 92 -0.49 1.22 4.96
CA LEU A 92 -0.30 0.62 6.29
C LEU A 92 0.84 -0.39 6.31
N TRP A 93 0.92 -1.23 5.28
CA TRP A 93 1.99 -2.21 5.16
C TRP A 93 3.37 -1.56 5.01
N LEU A 94 3.48 -0.46 4.27
CA LEU A 94 4.71 0.33 4.18
C LEU A 94 5.06 0.99 5.52
N ALA A 95 4.07 1.54 6.24
CA ALA A 95 4.28 2.15 7.56
C ALA A 95 4.83 1.15 8.59
N SER A 96 4.37 -0.09 8.58
CA SER A 96 4.85 -1.14 9.49
C SER A 96 6.20 -1.76 9.09
N GLY A 97 6.88 -1.19 8.09
CA GLY A 97 8.21 -1.62 7.62
C GLY A 97 8.19 -2.55 6.40
N GLY A 98 7.02 -2.82 5.82
CA GLY A 98 6.87 -3.59 4.59
C GLY A 98 7.47 -4.99 4.66
N LEU A 99 8.14 -5.43 3.59
CA LEU A 99 8.84 -6.73 3.54
C LEU A 99 9.97 -6.84 4.58
N PHE A 100 10.53 -5.72 5.04
CA PHE A 100 11.74 -5.70 5.85
C PHE A 100 11.50 -5.38 7.33
N GLY A 101 10.29 -4.94 7.71
CA GLY A 101 9.97 -4.54 9.09
C GLY A 101 10.23 -5.64 10.10
N GLY A 102 9.83 -6.88 9.77
CA GLY A 102 10.13 -8.07 10.56
C GLY A 102 11.62 -8.35 10.71
N PHE A 103 12.40 -8.19 9.64
CA PHE A 103 13.85 -8.41 9.70
C PHE A 103 14.57 -7.35 10.54
N ILE A 104 14.12 -6.09 10.47
CA ILE A 104 14.68 -4.99 11.26
C ILE A 104 14.46 -5.24 12.75
N ILE A 105 13.24 -5.62 13.14
CA ILE A 105 12.95 -5.89 14.55
C ILE A 105 13.67 -7.15 15.06
N ASN A 106 13.80 -8.20 14.25
CA ASN A 106 14.57 -9.39 14.59
C ASN A 106 16.05 -9.09 14.79
N TYR A 107 16.61 -8.21 13.96
CA TYR A 107 17.98 -7.72 14.10
C TYR A 107 18.15 -6.92 15.40
N TYR A 108 17.21 -6.02 15.72
CA TYR A 108 17.20 -5.30 16.99
C TYR A 108 17.18 -6.26 18.19
N TYR A 109 16.30 -7.26 18.20
CA TYR A 109 16.20 -8.23 19.28
C TYR A 109 17.47 -9.07 19.47
N ARG A 110 18.15 -9.45 18.40
CA ARG A 110 19.42 -10.18 18.50
C ARG A 110 20.53 -9.32 19.14
N ASN A 111 20.60 -8.04 18.78
CA ASN A 111 21.62 -7.10 19.28
C ASN A 111 21.31 -6.53 20.67
N ALA A 112 20.10 -6.74 21.18
CA ALA A 112 19.70 -6.16 22.45
C ALA A 112 20.56 -6.69 23.63
N PRO A 113 20.95 -5.82 24.59
CA PRO A 113 21.87 -6.20 25.67
C PRO A 113 21.41 -7.42 26.46
N TYR A 114 20.12 -7.54 26.73
CA TYR A 114 19.55 -8.69 27.44
C TYR A 114 19.72 -9.99 26.65
N THR A 115 19.47 -9.98 25.33
CA THR A 115 19.60 -11.17 24.48
C THR A 115 21.04 -11.67 24.41
N VAL A 116 22.00 -10.73 24.41
CA VAL A 116 23.44 -11.03 24.47
C VAL A 116 23.83 -11.55 25.86
N MET A 117 23.40 -10.89 26.94
CA MET A 117 23.69 -11.29 28.33
C MET A 117 23.17 -12.69 28.67
N TYR A 118 22.00 -13.06 28.17
CA TYR A 118 21.44 -14.41 28.37
C TYR A 118 22.02 -15.46 27.41
N GLY A 119 22.96 -15.10 26.53
CA GLY A 119 23.56 -16.02 25.56
C GLY A 119 22.56 -16.61 24.56
N ILE A 120 21.45 -15.91 24.32
CA ILE A 120 20.41 -16.30 23.36
C ILE A 120 20.79 -15.82 21.96
N ALA A 121 21.51 -14.69 21.86
CA ALA A 121 21.87 -14.07 20.60
C ALA A 121 22.57 -15.03 19.60
N SER A 122 23.46 -15.88 20.11
CA SER A 122 24.20 -16.89 19.34
C SER A 122 23.39 -18.15 19.00
N LYS A 123 22.26 -18.38 19.68
CA LYS A 123 21.36 -19.53 19.45
C LYS A 123 20.29 -19.26 18.40
N LEU A 124 20.08 -17.99 18.03
CA LEU A 124 19.13 -17.63 17.00
C LEU A 124 19.59 -18.19 15.63
N PRO A 125 18.68 -18.67 14.78
CA PRO A 125 19.05 -19.19 13.46
C PRO A 125 19.27 -18.08 12.42
N TYR A 126 20.01 -18.37 11.35
CA TYR A 126 20.35 -17.40 10.29
C TYR A 126 19.14 -16.86 9.52
N TRP A 127 18.07 -17.64 9.40
CA TRP A 127 16.84 -17.19 8.74
C TRP A 127 16.04 -16.18 9.59
N PHE A 128 16.29 -16.12 10.90
CA PHE A 128 15.63 -15.17 11.80
C PHE A 128 16.32 -13.81 11.75
N SER A 129 17.66 -13.79 11.77
CA SER A 129 18.50 -12.58 11.77
C SER A 129 19.92 -12.95 11.28
N PRO A 130 20.71 -12.00 10.73
CA PRO A 130 22.14 -12.20 10.46
C PRO A 130 22.98 -12.21 11.76
N PRO A 131 24.15 -12.89 11.79
CA PRO A 131 24.97 -13.05 13.00
C PRO A 131 25.48 -11.70 13.53
N LEU A 132 25.85 -11.69 14.82
CA LEU A 132 26.54 -10.55 15.42
C LEU A 132 27.94 -10.44 14.80
N ASN A 133 28.33 -9.22 14.43
CA ASN A 133 29.66 -8.92 13.89
C ASN A 133 30.72 -8.95 14.99
#